data_AF-A0A7W3LU37-F1
#
_entry.id   AF-A0A7W3LU37-F1
#
_cell.length_a   1.000
_cell.length_b   1.000
_cell.length_c   1.000
_cell.angle_alpha   90.00
_cell.angle_beta   90.00
_cell.angle_gamma   90.00
#
_symmetry.space_group_name_H-M   'P 1'
#
loop_
_entity.id
_entity.type
_entity.pdbx_description
1 polymer ?
#
loop_
_entity_poly.entity_id
_entity_poly.type
_entity_poly.pdbx_seq_one_letter_code
_entity_poly.pdbx_strand_id
1 'polypeptide(L)' 'MAESNRYVFRASSLCNGEDSGCGCVEVATNLADVATGGTVALRDSKTGLVSVFTPHEWRGFVRGVKAGEFDI' A
#
# COMPACT_ATOMS: atom_id res chain seq x y z
N MET A 1 7.79 -6.20 19.72
CA MET A 1 6.58 -5.40 19.40
C MET A 1 6.99 -3.94 19.26
N ALA A 2 7.64 -3.55 18.15
CA ALA A 2 8.17 -2.19 18.00
C ALA A 2 8.20 -1.73 16.53
N GLU A 3 7.22 -2.16 15.72
CA GLU A 3 7.14 -1.75 14.31
C GLU A 3 5.98 -0.80 14.03
N SER A 4 5.13 -0.52 15.04
CA SER A 4 3.86 0.20 14.86
C SER A 4 4.00 1.71 14.65
N ASN A 5 5.19 2.32 14.75
CA ASN A 5 5.35 3.79 14.72
C ASN A 5 6.10 4.35 13.51
N ARG A 6 6.44 3.51 12.51
CA ARG A 6 7.19 3.97 11.33
C ARG A 6 6.31 4.36 10.14
N TYR A 7 5.02 3.99 10.14
CA TYR A 7 4.11 4.16 9.01
C TYR A 7 2.90 5.02 9.37
N VAL A 8 2.63 6.04 8.55
CA VAL A 8 1.39 6.83 8.60
C VAL A 8 0.51 6.39 7.44
N PHE A 9 -0.34 5.39 7.69
CA PHE A 9 -1.23 4.80 6.70
C PHE A 9 -2.44 5.68 6.40
N ARG A 10 -2.82 5.72 5.13
CA ARG A 10 -4.02 6.41 4.65
C ARG A 10 -4.75 5.55 3.60
N ALA A 11 -6.05 5.36 3.80
CA ALA A 11 -6.94 4.75 2.81
C ALA A 11 -7.44 5.78 1.78
N SER A 12 -7.96 5.30 0.66
CA SER A 12 -8.73 6.13 -0.29
C SER A 12 -10.03 6.60 0.36
N SER A 13 -10.52 7.80 -0.01
CA SER A 13 -11.85 8.27 0.39
C SER A 13 -13.00 7.45 -0.20
N LEU A 14 -12.71 6.64 -1.22
CA LEU A 14 -13.65 5.67 -1.79
C LEU A 14 -13.73 4.38 -0.98
N CYS A 15 -12.78 4.15 -0.07
CA CYS A 15 -12.82 2.99 0.82
C CYS A 15 -13.54 3.38 2.11
N ASN A 16 -14.82 3.01 2.19
CA ASN A 16 -15.72 3.32 3.29
C ASN A 16 -15.87 2.16 4.29
N GLY A 17 -15.38 0.95 3.97
CA GLY A 17 -15.38 -0.19 4.89
C GLY A 17 -16.78 -0.69 5.27
N GLU A 18 -17.79 -0.33 4.48
CA GLU A 18 -19.21 -0.50 4.83
C GLU A 18 -19.72 -1.92 4.55
N ASP A 19 -19.08 -2.64 3.63
CA ASP A 19 -19.38 -4.03 3.37
C ASP A 19 -18.55 -4.93 4.28
N SER A 20 -19.19 -5.79 5.07
CA SER A 20 -18.56 -6.69 6.06
C SER A 20 -17.60 -7.75 5.49
N GLY A 21 -17.17 -7.60 4.24
CA GLY A 21 -16.14 -8.40 3.57
C GLY A 21 -15.08 -7.59 2.80
N CYS A 22 -15.25 -6.27 2.66
CA CYS A 22 -14.37 -5.40 1.90
C CYS A 22 -13.26 -4.82 2.80
N GLY A 23 -12.03 -5.28 2.60
CA GLY A 23 -10.84 -4.69 3.21
C GLY A 23 -10.35 -3.49 2.39
N CYS A 24 -9.84 -2.48 3.09
CA CYS A 24 -9.14 -1.37 2.46
C CYS A 24 -7.66 -1.70 2.31
N VAL A 25 -7.09 -1.32 1.18
CA VAL A 25 -5.64 -1.16 1.06
C VAL A 25 -5.30 0.27 1.47
N GLU A 26 -4.42 0.40 2.44
CA GLU A 26 -3.93 1.67 2.94
C GLU A 26 -2.47 1.86 2.55
N VAL A 27 -2.08 3.09 2.17
CA VAL A 27 -0.72 3.40 1.73
C VAL A 27 -0.03 4.29 2.77
N ALA A 28 1.21 3.99 3.11
CA ALA A 28 2.00 4.83 4.00
C ALA A 28 2.43 6.13 3.29
N THR A 29 2.20 7.27 3.94
CA THR A 29 2.41 8.60 3.34
C THR A 29 3.71 9.29 3.77
N ASN A 30 4.41 8.73 4.76
CA ASN A 30 5.61 9.32 5.39
C ASN A 30 6.92 8.61 5.00
N LEU A 31 6.94 7.85 3.90
CA LEU A 31 8.07 7.00 3.49
C LEU A 31 8.85 7.52 2.27
N ALA A 32 8.59 8.76 1.85
CA ALA A 32 9.37 9.41 0.80
C ALA A 32 10.71 9.91 1.37
N ASP A 33 11.61 9.00 1.72
CA ASP A 33 12.96 9.35 2.12
C ASP A 33 13.86 9.50 0.87
N VAL A 34 14.34 10.72 0.67
CA VAL A 34 15.21 11.11 -0.45
C VAL A 34 16.57 10.38 -0.39
N ALA A 35 17.04 9.99 0.80
CA ALA A 35 18.32 9.30 0.96
C ALA A 35 18.27 7.83 0.53
N THR A 36 17.11 7.18 0.62
CA THR A 36 16.91 5.77 0.27
C THR A 36 16.16 5.59 -1.07
N GLY A 37 15.76 6.68 -1.72
CA GLY A 37 14.91 6.67 -2.91
C GLY A 37 13.41 6.46 -2.62
N GLY A 38 13.04 6.38 -1.35
CA GLY A 38 11.70 6.15 -0.85
C GLY A 38 11.31 4.67 -0.81
N THR A 39 10.26 4.35 -0.07
CA THR A 39 9.66 3.00 -0.04
C THR A 39 8.14 3.11 -0.11
N VAL A 40 7.48 2.10 -0.67
CA VAL A 40 6.01 2.02 -0.66
C VAL A 40 5.61 0.92 0.30
N ALA A 41 4.93 1.27 1.39
CA ALA A 41 4.34 0.29 2.29
C ALA A 41 2.82 0.31 2.14
N LEU A 42 2.24 -0.87 2.00
CA LEU A 42 0.80 -1.11 1.99
C LEU A 42 0.39 -1.83 3.26
N ARG A 43 -0.78 -1.49 3.81
CA ARG A 43 -1.45 -2.27 4.86
C ARG A 43 -2.80 -2.76 4.35
N ASP A 44 -3.03 -4.06 4.47
CA ASP A 44 -4.37 -4.64 4.32
C ASP A 44 -5.12 -4.45 5.63
N SER A 45 -6.22 -3.68 5.61
CA SER A 45 -7.00 -3.39 6.82
C SER A 45 -7.73 -4.62 7.38
N LYS A 46 -7.94 -5.67 6.56
CA LYS A 46 -8.62 -6.91 6.97
C LYS A 46 -7.69 -7.83 7.74
N THR A 47 -6.45 -7.96 7.27
CA THR A 47 -5.46 -8.89 7.87
C THR A 47 -4.45 -8.19 8.76
N GLY A 48 -4.30 -6.87 8.63
CA GLY A 48 -3.25 -6.08 9.28
C GLY A 48 -1.87 -6.29 8.67
N LEU A 49 -1.74 -7.08 7.59
CA LEU A 49 -0.46 -7.37 6.95
C LEU A 49 0.13 -6.11 6.32
N VAL A 50 1.43 -5.88 6.59
CA VAL A 50 2.19 -4.81 5.95
C VAL A 50 3.14 -5.39 4.91
N SER A 51 2.97 -4.95 3.67
CA SER A 51 3.84 -5.32 2.54
C SER A 51 4.64 -4.11 2.11
N VAL A 52 5.95 -4.27 1.92
CA VAL A 52 6.89 -3.18 1.62
C VAL A 52 7.54 -3.43 0.27
N PHE A 53 7.54 -2.43 -0.60
CA PHE A 53 8.05 -2.49 -1.97
C PHE A 53 9.02 -1.35 -2.23
N THR A 54 10.01 -1.61 -3.07
CA THR A 54 10.83 -0.54 -3.64
C THR A 54 10.01 0.32 -4.61
N PRO A 55 10.42 1.57 -4.87
CA PRO A 55 9.79 2.41 -5.87
C PRO A 55 9.82 1.81 -7.28
N HIS A 56 10.87 1.03 -7.60
CA HIS A 56 11.00 0.37 -8.89
C HIS A 56 9.95 -0.73 -9.06
N GLU A 57 9.83 -1.63 -8.08
CA GLU A 57 8.81 -2.69 -8.06
C GLU A 57 7.41 -2.10 -8.13
N TRP A 58 7.13 -1.06 -7.33
CA TRP A 58 5.83 -0.40 -7.32
C TRP A 58 5.47 0.19 -8.70
N ARG A 59 6.42 0.87 -9.36
CA ARG A 59 6.22 1.36 -10.73
C ARG A 59 6.01 0.23 -11.74
N GLY A 60 6.70 -0.90 -11.57
CA GLY A 60 6.50 -2.10 -12.37
C GLY A 60 5.08 -2.64 -12.23
N PHE A 61 4.64 -2.86 -11.00
CA PHE A 61 3.28 -3.30 -10.68
C PHE A 61 2.21 -2.39 -11.27
N VAL A 62 2.31 -1.07 -11.07
CA VAL A 62 1.33 -0.11 -11.63
C VAL A 62 1.29 -0.14 -13.16
N ARG A 63 2.43 -0.34 -13.83
CA ARG A 63 2.44 -0.50 -15.29
C ARG A 63 1.72 -1.79 -15.71
N GLY A 64 1.98 -2.90 -15.04
CA GLY A 64 1.33 -4.18 -15.33
C GLY A 64 -0.19 -4.12 -15.13
N VAL A 65 -0.65 -3.52 -14.02
CA VAL A 65 -2.09 -3.26 -13.78
C VAL A 65 -2.71 -2.47 -14.92
N LYS A 66 -2.06 -1.38 -15.37
CA LYS A 66 -2.57 -0.56 -16.48
C LYS A 66 -2.54 -1.28 -17.83
N ALA A 67 -1.68 -2.28 -17.99
CA ALA A 67 -1.60 -3.12 -19.17
C ALA A 67 -2.60 -4.29 -19.16
N GLY A 68 -3.38 -4.45 -18.08
CA GLY A 68 -4.32 -5.56 -17.92
C GLY A 68 -3.65 -6.89 -17.57
N GLU A 69 -2.41 -6.89 -17.08
CA GLU A 69 -1.67 -8.12 -16.75
C GLU A 69 -2.34 -8.97 -15.64
N PHE A 70 -3.25 -8.37 -14.86
CA PHE A 70 -3.89 -9.00 -13.70
C PHE A 70 -5.42 -9.12 -13.83
N ASP A 71 -6.00 -8.87 -15.02
CA ASP A 71 -7.46 -8.89 -15.26
C ASP A 71 -8.02 -10.30 -15.52
N ILE A 72 -7.51 -11.30 -14.79
CA ILE A 72 -7.91 -12.72 -14.90
C ILE A 72 -9.25 -13.03 -14.21
#